data_AF-B9XJP7-F1
#
_entry.id   AF-B9XJP7-F1
#
_cell.length_a   1.000
_cell.length_b   1.000
_cell.length_c   1.000
_cell.angle_alpha   90.00
_cell.angle_beta   90.00
_cell.angle_gamma   90.00
#
_symmetry.space_group_name_H-M   'P 1'
#
loop_
_entity.id
_entity.type
_entity.pdbx_description
1 polymer ?
#
loop_
_entity_poly.entity_id
_entity_poly.type
_entity_poly.pdbx_seq_one_letter_code
_entity_poly.pdbx_strand_id
1 'polypeptide(L)'
;MKTRPAKIKVSGYGVLGNFNLRRSLVLLQPPEKKLEYLDANFVEDAITILLSKIKEDGFLEPLIVSELTLQDGRKLSFEWRDGLEHTLPRPLAISEVRFRVHKGIQYYYRNLEFQGLESISEGQAQGYFVETGFLIHLRSKRVYTPTRLERGLSSLSGALEQKGYESANAYVTSLHRDDTTGAVDASIKVEQGLKSVVRSVQEEFFKEKETTPYRTTPTIFQQTYSRYWLQDFTQYLKTNSFHDGYPDTQVEIKTLHRETVGKLIEHDLLATVHQGPQVTLGKVAFAGQEKTKESIMKKRVRLQEGELLNRIKVEEGRSRLAQLGTFESVQLKYDQVDEHNRGVTYNVREGKTVDISLLFGYGSYELLRAGFEAEHRNIWGLGHSERLKVVQSFKSSSGEYTYTIPDILGRDVDFFLNASALRREEISFLREEYGGGFGLHRYFHPIATDVSTRYNYMILKAADTSPTFFLEGAQNPNVGTIITDIRHDRRDDPLYPRNGYRIYYNMEIANQYLGGDVAYERFQLSGFYHHPLWGGTMGQPRFDPWSSRHPGRPPAEFALSIGDSSLAAPIPFAVTRRIKRHHGMPWARLSARKRFRSHRWNWNKP
;
A
#
# COMPACT_ATOMS: atom_id res chain seq x y z
N MET A 1 32.24 37.18 -11.49
CA MET A 1 31.50 36.35 -12.47
C MET A 1 30.67 35.32 -11.70
N LYS A 2 29.35 35.21 -11.91
CA LYS A 2 28.56 34.11 -11.33
C LYS A 2 29.03 32.80 -11.98
N THR A 3 29.69 31.93 -11.21
CA THR A 3 30.12 30.61 -11.66
C THR A 3 28.89 29.78 -12.01
N ARG A 4 28.89 29.18 -13.21
CA ARG A 4 27.78 28.31 -13.64
C ARG A 4 27.92 26.97 -12.93
N PRO A 5 26.84 26.39 -12.39
CA PRO A 5 26.91 25.11 -11.70
C PRO A 5 27.33 24.00 -12.67
N ALA A 6 28.02 22.99 -12.14
CA ALA A 6 28.46 21.86 -12.93
C ALA A 6 27.28 21.10 -13.53
N LYS A 7 27.44 20.63 -14.77
CA LYS A 7 26.38 19.99 -15.55
C LYS A 7 26.55 18.47 -15.57
N ILE A 8 25.45 17.75 -15.35
CA ILE A 8 25.38 16.29 -15.47
C ILE A 8 24.39 15.92 -16.56
N LYS A 9 24.82 15.08 -17.50
CA LYS A 9 23.99 14.53 -18.57
C LYS A 9 24.10 13.02 -18.60
N VAL A 10 22.97 12.34 -18.80
CA VAL A 10 22.90 10.89 -19.02
C VAL A 10 22.18 10.66 -20.34
N SER A 11 22.72 9.77 -21.17
CA SER A 11 22.20 9.44 -22.51
C SER A 11 22.42 7.97 -22.84
N GLY A 12 21.74 7.45 -23.87
CA GLY A 12 21.87 6.04 -24.29
C GLY A 12 20.90 5.06 -23.61
N TYR A 13 20.06 5.52 -22.67
CA TYR A 13 19.10 4.69 -21.96
C TYR A 13 17.62 4.87 -22.37
N GLY A 14 17.34 5.66 -23.41
CA GLY A 14 15.98 6.08 -23.81
C GLY A 14 15.49 7.29 -23.00
N VAL A 15 14.46 8.02 -23.43
CA VAL A 15 14.07 9.31 -22.82
C VAL A 15 13.71 9.17 -21.33
N LEU A 16 12.79 8.26 -21.00
CA LEU A 16 12.39 7.98 -19.61
C LEU A 16 13.53 7.34 -18.80
N GLY A 17 14.28 6.42 -19.42
CA GLY A 17 15.42 5.77 -18.78
C GLY A 17 16.53 6.76 -18.41
N ASN A 18 16.88 7.68 -19.30
CA ASN A 18 17.85 8.74 -19.06
C ASN A 18 17.40 9.66 -17.91
N PHE A 19 16.11 9.98 -17.86
CA PHE A 19 15.54 10.78 -16.78
C PHE A 19 15.67 10.06 -15.43
N ASN A 20 15.29 8.78 -15.36
CA ASN A 20 15.38 7.98 -14.14
C ASN A 20 16.83 7.82 -13.66
N LEU A 21 17.75 7.45 -14.56
CA LEU A 21 19.17 7.32 -14.23
C LEU A 21 19.76 8.65 -13.73
N ARG A 22 19.43 9.77 -14.39
CA ARG A 22 19.86 11.09 -13.94
C ARG A 22 19.28 11.47 -12.58
N ARG A 23 18.03 11.08 -12.29
CA ARG A 23 17.39 11.33 -11.00
C ARG A 23 18.06 10.56 -9.87
N SER A 24 18.52 9.33 -10.11
CA SER A 24 19.27 8.54 -9.12
C SER A 24 20.56 9.23 -8.68
N LEU A 25 21.19 10.01 -9.57
CA LEU A 25 22.41 10.78 -9.26
C LEU A 25 22.16 12.04 -8.42
N VAL A 26 20.90 12.45 -8.24
CA VAL A 26 20.56 13.63 -7.41
C VAL A 26 20.93 13.39 -5.95
N LEU A 27 20.92 12.12 -5.50
CA LEU A 27 21.30 11.74 -4.13
C LEU A 27 22.79 11.98 -3.82
N LEU A 28 23.65 12.04 -4.85
CA LEU A 28 25.07 12.35 -4.71
C LEU A 28 25.35 13.85 -4.61
N GLN A 29 24.33 14.70 -4.78
CA GLN A 29 24.48 16.15 -4.67
C GLN A 29 23.98 16.63 -3.30
N PRO A 30 24.71 17.54 -2.62
CA PRO A 30 24.23 18.12 -1.39
C PRO A 30 22.90 18.87 -1.63
N PRO A 31 21.91 18.71 -0.74
CA PRO A 31 20.54 19.21 -0.96
C PRO A 31 20.42 20.75 -1.05
N GLU A 32 21.39 21.49 -0.52
CA GLU A 32 21.31 22.94 -0.34
C GLU A 32 22.13 23.77 -1.35
N LYS A 33 23.06 23.16 -2.12
CA LYS A 33 23.90 23.91 -3.07
C LYS A 33 24.34 23.08 -4.26
N LYS A 34 24.01 23.52 -5.48
CA LYS A 34 24.55 22.93 -6.72
C LYS A 34 26.06 23.16 -6.76
N LEU A 35 26.82 22.07 -6.84
CA LEU A 35 28.28 22.10 -6.87
C LEU A 35 28.79 22.93 -8.06
N GLU A 36 29.79 23.77 -7.81
CA GLU A 36 30.45 24.59 -8.84
C GLU A 36 31.36 23.75 -9.74
N TYR A 37 31.90 22.66 -9.20
CA TYR A 37 32.65 21.64 -9.92
C TYR A 37 32.37 20.27 -9.29
N LEU A 38 32.48 19.22 -10.10
CA LEU A 38 32.43 17.83 -9.65
C LEU A 38 33.87 17.31 -9.53
N ASP A 39 34.14 16.49 -8.53
CA ASP A 39 35.42 15.84 -8.33
C ASP A 39 35.44 14.42 -8.92
N ALA A 40 36.59 13.74 -8.80
CA ALA A 40 36.75 12.36 -9.24
C ALA A 40 35.78 11.41 -8.51
N ASN A 41 35.60 11.59 -7.20
CA ASN A 41 34.78 10.72 -6.36
C ASN A 41 33.31 10.77 -6.79
N PHE A 42 32.77 11.96 -7.07
CA PHE A 42 31.41 12.10 -7.60
C PHE A 42 31.19 11.27 -8.87
N VAL A 43 32.16 11.28 -9.79
CA VAL A 43 32.04 10.55 -11.06
C VAL A 43 32.10 9.04 -10.82
N GLU A 44 33.05 8.57 -10.01
CA GLU A 44 33.20 7.16 -9.63
C GLU A 44 31.94 6.62 -8.92
N ASP A 45 31.39 7.38 -7.97
CA ASP A 45 30.14 7.05 -7.27
C ASP A 45 28.95 7.02 -8.25
N ALA A 46 28.87 8.02 -9.14
CA ALA A 46 27.82 8.08 -10.16
C ALA A 46 27.87 6.87 -11.08
N ILE A 47 29.06 6.45 -11.52
CA ILE A 47 29.24 5.27 -12.36
C ILE A 47 28.80 4.01 -11.61
N THR A 48 29.16 3.87 -10.33
CA THR A 48 28.75 2.74 -9.50
C THR A 48 27.23 2.64 -9.40
N ILE A 49 26.54 3.75 -9.12
CA ILE A 49 25.07 3.81 -9.06
C ILE A 49 24.47 3.46 -10.43
N LEU A 50 24.98 4.05 -11.51
CA LEU A 50 24.46 3.81 -12.86
C LEU A 50 24.65 2.35 -13.28
N LEU A 51 25.86 1.80 -13.14
CA LEU A 51 26.17 0.40 -13.45
C LEU A 51 25.30 -0.55 -12.63
N SER A 52 25.17 -0.31 -11.31
CA SER A 52 24.30 -1.13 -10.46
C SER A 52 22.85 -1.11 -10.93
N LYS A 53 22.33 0.07 -11.31
CA LYS A 53 20.94 0.19 -11.78
C LYS A 53 20.72 -0.50 -13.12
N ILE A 54 21.66 -0.35 -14.05
CA ILE A 54 21.59 -0.96 -15.37
C ILE A 54 21.71 -2.49 -15.27
N LYS A 55 22.62 -2.99 -14.42
CA LYS A 55 22.74 -4.42 -14.12
C LYS A 55 21.49 -4.97 -13.47
N GLU A 56 20.86 -4.23 -12.55
CA GLU A 56 19.58 -4.62 -11.94
C GLU A 56 18.44 -4.75 -12.97
N ASP A 57 18.48 -3.97 -14.06
CA ASP A 57 17.53 -4.05 -15.17
C ASP A 57 17.80 -5.23 -16.15
N GLY A 58 18.83 -6.06 -15.88
CA GLY A 58 19.17 -7.26 -16.66
C GLY A 58 20.28 -7.10 -17.67
N PHE A 59 20.90 -5.92 -17.74
CA PHE A 59 22.03 -5.66 -18.63
C PHE A 59 23.33 -5.96 -17.89
N LEU A 60 23.81 -7.21 -17.99
CA LEU A 60 24.89 -7.70 -17.10
C LEU A 60 26.28 -7.13 -17.44
N GLU A 61 26.51 -6.79 -18.70
CA GLU A 61 27.78 -6.25 -19.20
C GLU A 61 27.57 -4.88 -19.87
N PRO A 62 27.09 -3.86 -19.13
CA PRO A 62 26.90 -2.55 -19.70
C PRO A 62 28.25 -1.82 -19.80
N LEU A 63 28.38 -0.97 -20.81
CA LEU A 63 29.50 -0.05 -20.94
C LEU A 63 29.00 1.38 -20.73
N ILE A 64 29.62 2.12 -19.83
CA ILE A 64 29.40 3.55 -19.68
C ILE A 64 30.65 4.28 -20.18
N VAL A 65 30.48 5.24 -21.07
CA VAL A 65 31.54 6.18 -21.47
C VAL A 65 31.29 7.49 -20.75
N SER A 66 32.24 7.92 -19.91
CA SER A 66 32.17 9.22 -19.22
C SER A 66 33.02 10.24 -19.97
N GLU A 67 32.38 11.27 -20.52
CA GLU A 67 33.06 12.41 -21.14
C GLU A 67 33.09 13.57 -20.13
N LEU A 68 34.29 13.92 -19.66
CA LEU A 68 34.53 14.98 -18.67
C LEU A 68 35.02 16.23 -19.38
N THR A 69 34.49 17.40 -19.01
CA THR A 69 35.03 18.72 -19.38
C THR A 69 35.49 19.43 -18.13
N LEU A 70 36.81 19.65 -18.00
CA LEU A 70 37.41 20.32 -16.86
C LEU A 70 37.19 21.84 -16.92
N GLN A 71 37.38 22.54 -15.81
CA GLN A 71 37.25 24.01 -15.76
C GLN A 71 38.22 24.74 -16.69
N ASP A 72 39.40 24.16 -16.95
CA ASP A 72 40.39 24.69 -17.89
C ASP A 72 40.07 24.37 -19.38
N GLY A 73 38.94 23.71 -19.64
CA GLY A 73 38.49 23.34 -20.98
C GLY A 73 39.03 22.02 -21.51
N ARG A 74 39.97 21.35 -20.81
CA ARG A 74 40.44 20.02 -21.20
C ARG A 74 39.30 19.02 -21.15
N LYS A 75 39.30 18.09 -22.10
CA LYS A 75 38.33 16.99 -22.17
C LYS A 75 39.02 15.67 -21.91
N LEU A 76 38.43 14.85 -21.05
CA LEU A 76 38.89 13.51 -20.75
C LEU A 76 37.75 12.52 -21.02
N SER A 77 38.08 11.31 -21.46
CA SER A 77 37.10 10.26 -21.72
C SER A 77 37.57 8.96 -21.11
N PHE A 78 36.66 8.26 -20.42
CA PHE A 78 36.95 6.99 -19.75
C PHE A 78 35.83 5.99 -20.02
N GLU A 79 36.20 4.72 -20.19
CA GLU A 79 35.29 3.59 -20.35
C GLU A 79 35.14 2.83 -19.04
N TRP A 80 33.91 2.43 -18.72
CA TRP A 80 33.56 1.78 -17.46
C TRP A 80 32.71 0.56 -17.74
N ARG A 81 33.24 -0.62 -17.43
CA ARG A 81 32.57 -1.93 -17.58
C ARG A 81 32.24 -2.54 -16.22
N ASP A 82 33.23 -2.50 -15.31
CA ASP A 82 33.08 -2.80 -13.90
C ASP A 82 33.61 -1.64 -13.05
N GLY A 83 32.90 -1.35 -11.95
CA GLY A 83 32.91 -0.04 -11.28
C GLY A 83 34.24 0.44 -10.66
N LEU A 84 35.36 -0.25 -10.86
CA LEU A 84 36.60 -0.01 -10.11
C LEU A 84 37.92 -0.26 -10.88
N GLU A 85 37.90 -0.57 -12.18
CA GLU A 85 39.16 -0.89 -12.89
C GLU A 85 40.06 0.33 -13.16
N HIS A 86 39.51 1.55 -13.09
CA HIS A 86 40.24 2.79 -13.34
C HIS A 86 39.90 3.84 -12.29
N THR A 87 40.91 4.30 -11.55
CA THR A 87 40.78 5.50 -10.72
C THR A 87 41.01 6.73 -11.58
N LEU A 88 40.13 7.72 -11.48
CA LEU A 88 40.35 9.00 -12.13
C LEU A 88 41.57 9.71 -11.50
N PRO A 89 42.37 10.44 -12.29
CA PRO A 89 43.47 11.23 -11.75
C PRO A 89 42.92 12.26 -10.75
N ARG A 90 43.70 12.59 -9.71
CA ARG A 90 43.32 13.59 -8.70
C ARG A 90 44.41 14.66 -8.60
N PRO A 91 44.08 15.96 -8.45
CA PRO A 91 42.74 16.54 -8.35
C PRO A 91 42.07 16.78 -9.72
N LEU A 92 40.73 16.74 -9.77
CA LEU A 92 39.93 17.13 -10.94
C LEU A 92 38.85 18.14 -10.54
N ALA A 93 38.70 19.19 -11.35
CA ALA A 93 37.62 20.16 -11.25
C ALA A 93 36.77 20.10 -12.53
N ILE A 94 35.69 19.34 -12.49
CA ILE A 94 34.85 19.01 -13.66
C ILE A 94 33.68 19.98 -13.74
N SER A 95 33.56 20.67 -14.87
CA SER A 95 32.46 21.62 -15.15
C SER A 95 31.26 20.96 -15.85
N GLU A 96 31.49 19.90 -16.63
CA GLU A 96 30.45 19.08 -17.24
C GLU A 96 30.88 17.61 -17.30
N VAL A 97 29.99 16.71 -16.90
CA VAL A 97 30.11 15.26 -17.11
C VAL A 97 28.94 14.76 -17.95
N ARG A 98 29.25 13.99 -18.99
CA ARG A 98 28.26 13.28 -19.80
C ARG A 98 28.52 11.77 -19.73
N PHE A 99 27.54 11.04 -19.21
CA PHE A 99 27.50 9.60 -19.23
C PHE A 99 26.75 9.12 -20.47
N ARG A 100 27.45 8.39 -21.35
CA ARG A 100 26.85 7.69 -22.48
C ARG A 100 26.75 6.21 -22.14
N VAL A 101 25.53 5.73 -21.99
CA VAL A 101 25.24 4.35 -21.61
C VAL A 101 25.08 3.50 -22.87
N HIS A 102 25.87 2.45 -22.95
CA HIS A 102 25.74 1.36 -23.91
C HIS A 102 25.26 0.14 -23.12
N LYS A 103 23.96 -0.16 -23.23
CA LYS A 103 23.31 -1.15 -22.36
C LYS A 103 23.86 -2.57 -22.54
N GLY A 104 24.30 -2.92 -23.75
CA GLY A 104 24.57 -4.31 -24.11
C GLY A 104 23.27 -5.12 -24.21
N ILE A 105 23.38 -6.42 -23.96
CA ILE A 105 22.30 -7.40 -24.09
C ILE A 105 21.53 -7.51 -22.77
N GLN A 106 20.20 -7.51 -22.86
CA GLN A 106 19.33 -7.71 -21.70
C GLN A 106 19.09 -9.21 -21.50
N TYR A 107 19.47 -9.71 -20.34
CA TYR A 107 19.22 -11.10 -19.96
C TYR A 107 17.82 -11.27 -19.38
N TYR A 108 17.13 -12.32 -19.82
CA TYR A 108 15.78 -12.64 -19.37
C TYR A 108 15.55 -14.15 -19.33
N TYR A 109 14.72 -14.60 -18.40
CA TYR A 109 14.27 -15.99 -18.34
C TYR A 109 13.38 -16.29 -19.54
N ARG A 110 13.85 -17.18 -20.42
CA ARG A 110 13.04 -17.82 -21.46
C ARG A 110 12.22 -18.93 -20.82
N ASN A 111 12.90 -19.92 -20.23
CA ASN A 111 12.30 -21.01 -19.47
C ASN A 111 12.77 -20.97 -18.01
N LEU A 112 11.83 -21.25 -17.10
CA LEU A 112 12.10 -21.37 -15.68
C LEU A 112 11.27 -22.54 -15.16
N GLU A 113 11.94 -23.67 -14.96
CA GLU A 113 11.31 -24.94 -14.60
C GLU A 113 11.56 -25.27 -13.14
N PHE A 114 10.58 -25.89 -12.50
CA PHE A 114 10.66 -26.29 -11.10
C PHE A 114 10.45 -27.79 -10.94
N GLN A 115 11.27 -28.42 -10.10
CA GLN A 115 11.16 -29.81 -9.72
C GLN A 115 11.02 -29.92 -8.20
N GLY A 116 10.22 -30.88 -7.72
CA GLY A 116 10.06 -31.12 -6.27
C GLY A 116 9.12 -30.14 -5.54
N LEU A 117 8.30 -29.39 -6.28
CA LEU A 117 7.23 -28.57 -5.69
C LEU A 117 6.05 -29.45 -5.26
N GLU A 118 5.83 -29.58 -3.95
CA GLU A 118 4.68 -30.33 -3.40
C GLU A 118 3.64 -29.42 -2.72
N SER A 119 4.08 -28.42 -1.95
CA SER A 119 3.19 -27.55 -1.15
C SER A 119 2.94 -26.15 -1.72
N ILE A 120 3.61 -25.81 -2.82
CA ILE A 120 3.51 -24.53 -3.53
C ILE A 120 3.31 -24.83 -5.02
N SER A 121 2.41 -24.10 -5.66
CA SER A 121 2.21 -24.24 -7.12
C SER A 121 3.37 -23.66 -7.91
N GLU A 122 3.63 -24.16 -9.11
CA GLU A 122 4.69 -23.64 -9.98
C GLU A 122 4.56 -22.14 -10.25
N GLY A 123 3.36 -21.63 -10.49
CA GLY A 123 3.13 -20.18 -10.68
C GLY A 123 3.47 -19.34 -9.45
N GLN A 124 3.21 -19.85 -8.24
CA GLN A 124 3.66 -19.20 -7.00
C GLN A 124 5.18 -19.21 -6.87
N ALA A 125 5.83 -20.33 -7.22
CA ALA A 125 7.28 -20.44 -7.19
C ALA A 125 7.93 -19.48 -8.22
N GLN A 126 7.39 -19.40 -9.44
CA GLN A 126 7.81 -18.45 -10.48
C GLN A 126 7.73 -16.99 -10.01
N GLY A 127 6.71 -16.64 -9.21
CA GLY A 127 6.51 -15.30 -8.67
C GLY A 127 7.65 -14.77 -7.80
N TYR A 128 8.53 -15.63 -7.29
CA TYR A 128 9.73 -15.21 -6.55
C TYR A 128 10.90 -14.80 -7.48
N PHE A 129 10.83 -15.14 -8.77
CA PHE A 129 11.91 -14.89 -9.74
C PHE A 129 11.52 -13.87 -10.80
N VAL A 130 10.25 -13.86 -11.22
CA VAL A 130 9.73 -13.00 -12.29
C VAL A 130 8.39 -12.39 -11.91
N GLU A 131 8.06 -11.24 -12.49
CA GLU A 131 6.73 -10.66 -12.30
C GLU A 131 5.69 -11.51 -13.04
N THR A 132 4.78 -12.14 -12.31
CA THR A 132 3.68 -12.95 -12.87
C THR A 132 2.42 -12.10 -13.06
N GLY A 133 1.60 -12.44 -14.06
CA GLY A 133 0.31 -11.79 -14.30
C GLY A 133 0.21 -10.81 -15.47
N PHE A 134 1.19 -10.78 -16.37
CA PHE A 134 1.07 -10.04 -17.64
C PHE A 134 0.66 -10.98 -18.78
N LEU A 135 -0.21 -10.48 -19.68
CA LEU A 135 -0.72 -11.26 -20.83
C LEU A 135 0.35 -11.47 -21.90
N ILE A 136 1.32 -10.56 -21.91
CA ILE A 136 2.41 -10.50 -22.86
C ILE A 136 3.68 -10.84 -22.09
N HIS A 137 4.38 -11.87 -22.56
CA HIS A 137 5.68 -12.29 -22.04
C HIS A 137 6.77 -11.31 -22.49
N LEU A 138 6.69 -10.08 -21.99
CA LEU A 138 7.68 -9.04 -22.26
C LEU A 138 9.00 -9.41 -21.59
N ARG A 139 10.10 -9.33 -22.35
CA ARG A 139 11.47 -9.56 -21.83
C ARG A 139 11.76 -8.72 -20.58
N SER A 140 11.26 -7.48 -20.55
CA SER A 140 11.41 -6.54 -19.43
C SER A 140 10.75 -6.99 -18.12
N LYS A 141 9.85 -7.98 -18.14
CA LYS A 141 9.16 -8.52 -16.96
C LYS A 141 9.76 -9.82 -16.44
N ARG A 142 10.65 -10.43 -17.22
CA ARG A 142 11.33 -11.69 -16.90
C ARG A 142 12.83 -11.50 -16.78
N VAL A 143 13.25 -10.31 -16.33
CA VAL A 143 14.65 -9.92 -16.21
C VAL A 143 15.43 -10.92 -15.35
N TYR A 144 16.52 -11.42 -15.92
CA TYR A 144 17.47 -12.28 -15.24
C TYR A 144 18.65 -11.46 -14.72
N THR A 145 19.00 -11.67 -13.46
CA THR A 145 20.32 -11.34 -12.92
C THR A 145 20.71 -12.41 -11.90
N PRO A 146 22.01 -12.69 -11.69
CA PRO A 146 22.45 -13.61 -10.65
C PRO A 146 21.89 -13.26 -9.26
N THR A 147 21.94 -11.98 -8.89
CA THR A 147 21.41 -11.50 -7.59
C THR A 147 19.90 -11.70 -7.46
N ARG A 148 19.12 -11.51 -8.54
CA ARG A 148 17.67 -11.80 -8.51
C ARG A 148 17.39 -13.29 -8.41
N LEU A 149 18.18 -14.14 -9.07
CA LEU A 149 18.06 -15.59 -8.97
C LEU A 149 18.29 -16.05 -7.53
N GLU A 150 19.40 -15.64 -6.91
CA GLU A 150 19.72 -15.96 -5.51
C GLU A 150 18.64 -15.48 -4.54
N ARG A 151 18.18 -14.23 -4.71
CA ARG A 151 17.06 -13.69 -3.90
C ARG A 151 15.79 -14.51 -4.08
N GLY A 152 15.48 -14.92 -5.31
CA GLY A 152 14.32 -15.76 -5.61
C GLY A 152 14.40 -17.13 -4.95
N LEU A 153 15.57 -17.79 -5.01
CA LEU A 153 15.82 -19.08 -4.34
C LEU A 153 15.64 -18.94 -2.81
N SER A 154 16.27 -17.94 -2.21
CA SER A 154 16.16 -17.67 -0.76
C SER A 154 14.73 -17.33 -0.35
N SER A 155 14.00 -16.55 -1.16
CA SER A 155 12.59 -16.22 -0.90
C SER A 155 11.68 -17.44 -1.01
N LEU A 156 11.91 -18.32 -1.99
CA LEU A 156 11.16 -19.57 -2.15
C LEU A 156 11.41 -20.53 -0.98
N SER A 157 12.67 -20.71 -0.56
CA SER A 157 13.03 -21.47 0.64
C SER A 157 12.38 -20.88 1.89
N GLY A 158 12.51 -19.57 2.13
CA GLY A 158 11.91 -18.91 3.28
C GLY A 158 10.38 -18.99 3.32
N ALA A 159 9.72 -18.98 2.16
CA ALA A 159 8.28 -19.18 2.08
C ALA A 159 7.85 -20.62 2.45
N LEU A 160 8.67 -21.63 2.13
CA LEU A 160 8.45 -23.01 2.55
C LEU A 160 8.73 -23.18 4.05
N GLU A 161 9.80 -22.57 4.58
CA GLU A 161 10.09 -22.54 6.01
C GLU A 161 8.93 -21.93 6.81
N GLN A 162 8.32 -20.85 6.31
CA GLN A 162 7.14 -20.24 6.92
C GLN A 162 5.92 -21.18 6.94
N LYS A 163 5.82 -22.08 5.96
CA LYS A 163 4.82 -23.16 5.92
C LYS A 163 5.19 -24.39 6.77
N GLY A 164 6.29 -24.30 7.50
CA GLY A 164 6.80 -25.30 8.44
C GLY A 164 7.70 -26.35 7.82
N TYR A 165 8.23 -26.12 6.64
CA TYR A 165 9.22 -27.00 6.03
C TYR A 165 10.62 -26.54 6.42
N GLU A 166 11.07 -26.88 7.63
CA GLU A 166 12.31 -26.35 8.23
C GLU A 166 13.58 -26.65 7.42
N SER A 167 13.60 -27.75 6.68
CA SER A 167 14.76 -28.18 5.87
C SER A 167 14.58 -27.84 4.39
N ALA A 168 13.66 -26.92 4.06
CA ALA A 168 13.37 -26.58 2.68
C ALA A 168 14.54 -25.88 1.99
N ASN A 169 15.02 -26.46 0.90
CA ASN A 169 16.11 -25.89 0.10
C ASN A 169 15.72 -25.79 -1.37
N ALA A 170 15.94 -24.64 -1.99
CA ALA A 170 15.77 -24.42 -3.42
C ALA A 170 17.12 -24.06 -4.04
N TYR A 171 17.53 -24.82 -5.05
CA TYR A 171 18.80 -24.61 -5.73
C TYR A 171 18.69 -24.87 -7.23
N VAL A 172 19.65 -24.34 -7.98
CA VAL A 172 19.68 -24.44 -9.44
C VAL A 172 20.37 -25.75 -9.82
N THR A 173 19.71 -26.58 -10.63
CA THR A 173 20.29 -27.82 -11.17
C THR A 173 20.83 -27.65 -12.58
N SER A 174 20.23 -26.76 -13.37
CA SER A 174 20.71 -26.41 -14.70
C SER A 174 20.54 -24.91 -14.94
N LEU A 175 21.53 -24.29 -15.56
CA LEU A 175 21.48 -22.88 -15.97
C LEU A 175 22.19 -22.75 -17.31
N HIS A 176 21.42 -22.49 -18.37
CA HIS A 176 21.94 -22.22 -19.70
C HIS A 176 21.68 -20.76 -20.06
N ARG A 177 22.75 -20.04 -20.39
CA ARG A 177 22.71 -18.61 -20.73
C ARG A 177 23.20 -18.44 -22.16
N ASP A 178 22.38 -17.84 -23.01
CA ASP A 178 22.74 -17.46 -24.38
C ASP A 178 23.14 -15.99 -24.41
N ASP A 179 24.45 -15.74 -24.50
CA ASP A 179 25.04 -14.40 -24.47
C ASP A 179 24.79 -13.62 -25.76
N THR A 180 24.26 -14.24 -26.82
CA THR A 180 23.91 -13.56 -28.07
C THR A 180 22.49 -13.02 -28.05
N THR A 181 21.55 -13.79 -27.47
CA THR A 181 20.12 -13.41 -27.42
C THR A 181 19.69 -12.83 -26.08
N GLY A 182 20.46 -13.07 -25.02
CA GLY A 182 20.11 -12.79 -23.63
C GLY A 182 19.13 -13.80 -23.03
N ALA A 183 18.80 -14.89 -23.73
CA ALA A 183 17.88 -15.89 -23.21
C ALA A 183 18.55 -16.74 -22.12
N VAL A 184 17.84 -16.95 -21.02
CA VAL A 184 18.27 -17.80 -19.91
C VAL A 184 17.25 -18.90 -19.67
N ASP A 185 17.69 -20.14 -19.66
CA ASP A 185 16.91 -21.29 -19.21
C ASP A 185 17.48 -21.78 -17.88
N ALA A 186 16.62 -21.85 -16.86
CA ALA A 186 17.01 -22.30 -15.54
C ALA A 186 16.07 -23.41 -15.06
N SER A 187 16.66 -24.49 -14.52
CA SER A 187 15.94 -25.53 -13.80
C SER A 187 16.26 -25.41 -12.31
N ILE A 188 15.22 -25.27 -11.50
CA ILE A 188 15.30 -25.15 -10.05
C ILE A 188 14.76 -26.43 -9.44
N LYS A 189 15.54 -27.06 -8.56
CA LYS A 189 15.08 -28.18 -7.74
C LYS A 189 14.79 -27.70 -6.33
N VAL A 190 13.63 -28.09 -5.83
CA VAL A 190 13.13 -27.79 -4.49
C VAL A 190 13.10 -29.09 -3.70
N GLU A 191 13.83 -29.10 -2.60
CA GLU A 191 13.82 -30.17 -1.61
C GLU A 191 13.06 -29.64 -0.40
N GLN A 192 11.76 -29.94 -0.34
CA GLN A 192 10.88 -29.37 0.67
C GLN A 192 11.14 -29.93 2.08
N GLY A 193 11.46 -31.22 2.21
CA GLY A 193 11.59 -31.87 3.51
C GLY A 193 10.25 -32.12 4.20
N LEU A 194 10.31 -32.61 5.45
CA LEU A 194 9.12 -32.92 6.25
C LEU A 194 8.49 -31.65 6.84
N LYS A 195 7.18 -31.71 7.09
CA LYS A 195 6.45 -30.58 7.68
C LYS A 195 6.55 -30.64 9.20
N SER A 196 6.91 -29.53 9.80
CA SER A 196 7.03 -29.36 11.24
C SER A 196 5.79 -28.71 11.83
N VAL A 197 5.35 -29.25 12.96
CA VAL A 197 4.19 -28.79 13.72
C VAL A 197 4.54 -28.67 15.19
N VAL A 198 3.91 -27.73 15.87
CA VAL A 198 3.97 -27.62 17.33
C VAL A 198 2.92 -28.57 17.88
N ARG A 199 3.33 -29.55 18.68
CA ARG A 199 2.44 -30.48 19.39
C ARG A 199 2.01 -29.90 20.72
N SER A 200 2.95 -29.38 21.48
CA SER A 200 2.67 -28.77 22.78
C SER A 200 3.67 -27.68 23.12
N VAL A 201 3.24 -26.75 23.97
CA VAL A 201 4.11 -25.81 24.64
C VAL A 201 3.83 -25.89 26.14
N GLN A 202 4.86 -26.20 26.91
CA GLN A 202 4.85 -26.00 28.36
C GLN A 202 5.28 -24.56 28.65
N GLU A 203 4.38 -23.77 29.21
CA GLU A 203 4.64 -22.38 29.58
C GLU A 203 4.97 -22.31 31.07
N GLU A 204 6.15 -21.82 31.42
CA GLU A 204 6.61 -21.67 32.81
C GLU A 204 6.86 -20.20 33.12
N PHE A 205 6.15 -19.67 34.11
CA PHE A 205 6.25 -18.28 34.51
C PHE A 205 7.03 -18.14 35.81
N PHE A 206 8.03 -17.26 35.81
CA PHE A 206 8.92 -16.97 36.92
C PHE A 206 8.78 -15.51 37.32
N LYS A 207 8.71 -15.25 38.63
CA LYS A 207 8.89 -13.90 39.16
C LYS A 207 10.37 -13.53 39.15
N GLU A 208 10.64 -12.26 39.39
CA GLU A 208 11.99 -11.75 39.50
C GLU A 208 12.80 -12.52 40.55
N LYS A 209 14.01 -12.96 40.20
CA LYS A 209 14.96 -13.68 41.08
C LYS A 209 14.48 -15.05 41.62
N GLU A 210 13.34 -15.57 41.16
CA GLU A 210 12.88 -16.92 41.52
C GLU A 210 13.40 -17.98 40.54
N THR A 211 13.75 -19.16 41.07
CA THR A 211 14.22 -20.31 40.27
C THR A 211 13.15 -21.38 40.07
N THR A 212 11.99 -21.22 40.69
CA THR A 212 10.86 -22.14 40.57
C THR A 212 9.69 -21.43 39.92
N PRO A 213 9.02 -22.03 38.91
CA PRO A 213 7.90 -21.37 38.26
C PRO A 213 6.72 -21.27 39.24
N TYR A 214 6.11 -20.09 39.33
CA TYR A 214 4.89 -19.89 40.14
C TYR A 214 3.63 -20.35 39.39
N ARG A 215 3.72 -20.49 38.06
CA ARG A 215 2.67 -21.01 37.20
C ARG A 215 3.28 -21.82 36.06
N THR A 216 2.79 -23.05 35.88
CA THR A 216 3.09 -23.89 34.72
C THR A 216 1.79 -24.22 34.01
N THR A 217 1.75 -24.04 32.69
CA THR A 217 0.55 -24.32 31.89
C THR A 217 0.95 -25.10 30.64
N PRO A 218 0.45 -26.34 30.48
CA PRO A 218 0.62 -27.06 29.23
C PRO A 218 -0.47 -26.64 28.23
N THR A 219 -0.04 -26.16 27.07
CA THR A 219 -0.93 -25.77 25.99
C THR A 219 -0.69 -26.69 24.80
N ILE A 220 -1.73 -27.41 24.35
CA ILE A 220 -1.64 -28.24 23.14
C ILE A 220 -1.82 -27.34 21.92
N PHE A 221 -0.89 -27.44 20.99
CA PHE A 221 -0.97 -26.77 19.70
C PHE A 221 -1.11 -27.83 18.60
N GLN A 222 -1.78 -27.47 17.52
CA GLN A 222 -1.77 -28.23 16.26
C GLN A 222 -1.50 -27.26 15.11
N GLN A 223 -0.56 -26.34 15.36
CA GLN A 223 -0.21 -25.28 14.44
C GLN A 223 1.13 -25.60 13.76
N THR A 224 1.33 -24.97 12.61
CA THR A 224 2.57 -25.13 11.85
C THR A 224 3.72 -24.50 12.63
N TYR A 225 4.78 -25.27 12.87
CA TYR A 225 5.98 -24.75 13.49
C TYR A 225 6.74 -23.92 12.46
N SER A 226 7.02 -22.67 12.77
CA SER A 226 7.88 -21.82 11.93
C SER A 226 8.55 -20.77 12.80
N ARG A 227 9.62 -20.16 12.29
CA ARG A 227 10.27 -19.02 12.96
C ARG A 227 9.29 -17.86 13.21
N TYR A 228 8.36 -17.62 12.29
CA TYR A 228 7.32 -16.60 12.45
C TYR A 228 6.35 -16.95 13.57
N TRP A 229 5.89 -18.20 13.63
CA TRP A 229 5.03 -18.67 14.71
C TRP A 229 5.71 -18.52 16.08
N LEU A 230 7.01 -18.85 16.20
CA LEU A 230 7.78 -18.66 17.42
C LEU A 230 7.86 -17.18 17.85
N GLN A 231 8.06 -16.28 16.89
CA GLN A 231 8.09 -14.83 17.13
C GLN A 231 6.73 -14.32 17.60
N ASP A 232 5.65 -14.71 16.93
CA ASP A 232 4.28 -14.32 17.29
C ASP A 232 3.90 -14.85 18.67
N PHE A 233 4.21 -16.11 18.97
CA PHE A 233 3.94 -16.72 20.27
C PHE A 233 4.77 -16.08 21.38
N THR A 234 6.06 -15.81 21.13
CA THR A 234 6.92 -15.04 22.05
C THR A 234 6.34 -13.66 22.33
N GLN A 235 5.89 -12.96 21.28
CA GLN A 235 5.32 -11.63 21.41
C GLN A 235 3.99 -11.69 22.19
N TYR A 236 3.15 -12.71 21.96
CA TYR A 236 1.92 -12.94 22.72
C TYR A 236 2.20 -13.06 24.23
N LEU A 237 3.14 -13.91 24.64
CA LEU A 237 3.51 -14.09 26.05
C LEU A 237 4.04 -12.80 26.69
N LYS A 238 4.85 -12.02 25.95
CA LYS A 238 5.32 -10.70 26.40
C LYS A 238 4.18 -9.70 26.56
N THR A 239 3.30 -9.63 25.57
CA THR A 239 2.19 -8.68 25.50
C THR A 239 1.22 -8.90 26.67
N ASN A 240 0.90 -10.15 27.00
CA ASN A 240 0.11 -10.46 28.20
C ASN A 240 0.77 -9.93 29.48
N SER A 241 2.07 -10.13 29.63
CA SER A 241 2.81 -9.65 30.81
C SER A 241 2.93 -8.12 30.86
N PHE A 242 2.95 -7.45 29.70
CA PHE A 242 2.92 -5.98 29.64
C PHE A 242 1.62 -5.38 30.15
N HIS A 243 0.48 -6.07 29.97
CA HIS A 243 -0.79 -5.62 30.55
C HIS A 243 -0.78 -5.59 32.08
N ASP A 244 -0.02 -6.50 32.69
CA ASP A 244 0.10 -6.64 34.14
C ASP A 244 1.22 -5.77 34.75
N GLY A 245 1.91 -4.95 33.93
CA GLY A 245 2.95 -4.03 34.38
C GLY A 245 4.37 -4.60 34.39
N TYR A 246 4.66 -5.66 33.62
CA TYR A 246 5.99 -6.28 33.53
C TYR A 246 6.68 -5.98 32.17
N PRO A 247 7.12 -4.72 31.93
CA PRO A 247 7.58 -4.25 30.62
C PRO A 247 8.87 -4.92 30.10
N ASP A 248 9.64 -5.55 30.97
CA ASP A 248 10.93 -6.19 30.68
C ASP A 248 10.82 -7.71 30.53
N THR A 249 9.60 -8.23 30.40
CA THR A 249 9.37 -9.66 30.28
C THR A 249 10.25 -10.28 29.19
N GLN A 250 11.06 -11.25 29.60
CA GLN A 250 11.90 -12.06 28.72
C GLN A 250 11.24 -13.42 28.53
N VAL A 251 11.29 -13.91 27.31
CA VAL A 251 10.72 -15.21 26.94
C VAL A 251 11.80 -15.96 26.18
N GLU A 252 12.15 -17.13 26.69
CA GLU A 252 13.05 -18.07 26.03
C GLU A 252 12.25 -19.31 25.64
N ILE A 253 12.33 -19.72 24.37
CA ILE A 253 11.67 -20.92 23.89
C ILE A 253 12.73 -21.95 23.50
N LYS A 254 12.64 -23.15 24.09
CA LYS A 254 13.51 -24.29 23.79
C LYS A 254 12.68 -25.46 23.30
N THR A 255 13.24 -26.25 22.39
CA THR A 255 12.65 -27.54 22.01
C THR A 255 12.99 -28.57 23.08
N LEU A 256 11.97 -29.11 23.75
CA LEU A 256 12.12 -30.23 24.70
C LEU A 256 12.27 -31.55 23.95
N HIS A 257 11.33 -31.81 23.05
CA HIS A 257 11.32 -33.02 22.23
C HIS A 257 11.06 -32.65 20.78
N ARG A 258 11.80 -33.32 19.89
CA ARG A 258 11.61 -33.25 18.44
C ARG A 258 11.53 -34.68 17.93
N GLU A 259 10.37 -35.06 17.42
CA GLU A 259 10.12 -36.43 16.98
C GLU A 259 9.54 -36.44 15.58
N THR A 260 10.02 -37.36 14.75
CA THR A 260 9.45 -37.57 13.41
C THR A 260 8.36 -38.63 13.48
N VAL A 261 7.11 -38.22 13.33
CA VAL A 261 5.93 -39.10 13.34
C VAL A 261 5.35 -39.16 11.92
N GLY A 262 5.61 -40.27 11.23
CA GLY A 262 5.19 -40.47 9.85
C GLY A 262 5.82 -39.45 8.90
N LYS A 263 5.02 -38.51 8.38
CA LYS A 263 5.47 -37.44 7.47
C LYS A 263 5.59 -36.07 8.15
N LEU A 264 5.46 -36.02 9.48
CA LEU A 264 5.51 -34.80 10.27
C LEU A 264 6.70 -34.84 11.23
N ILE A 265 7.20 -33.66 11.57
CA ILE A 265 8.11 -33.45 12.69
C ILE A 265 7.29 -32.72 13.77
N GLU A 266 7.10 -33.36 14.91
CA GLU A 266 6.40 -32.79 16.04
C GLU A 266 7.40 -32.18 17.02
N HIS A 267 7.11 -30.95 17.44
CA HIS A 267 7.88 -30.24 18.46
C HIS A 267 7.07 -30.09 19.74
N ASP A 268 7.65 -30.54 20.85
CA ASP A 268 7.26 -30.08 22.18
C ASP A 268 8.22 -28.99 22.62
N LEU A 269 7.66 -27.85 23.00
CA LEU A 269 8.43 -26.67 23.35
C LEU A 269 8.28 -26.34 24.84
N LEU A 270 9.32 -25.76 25.42
CA LEU A 270 9.29 -25.11 26.73
C LEU A 270 9.42 -23.61 26.50
N ALA A 271 8.43 -22.84 26.93
CA ALA A 271 8.47 -21.39 26.96
C ALA A 271 8.70 -20.93 28.41
N THR A 272 9.91 -20.47 28.69
CA THR A 272 10.31 -19.92 29.99
C THR A 272 10.09 -18.41 29.97
N VAL A 273 9.18 -17.91 30.81
CA VAL A 273 8.78 -16.51 30.89
C VAL A 273 9.29 -15.89 32.19
N HIS A 274 10.27 -15.01 32.09
CA HIS A 274 10.78 -14.22 33.21
C HIS A 274 10.18 -12.82 33.16
N GLN A 275 9.29 -12.50 34.09
CA GLN A 275 8.54 -11.23 34.04
C GLN A 275 9.41 -10.01 34.39
N GLY A 276 10.43 -10.18 35.24
CA GLY A 276 11.20 -9.06 35.78
C GLY A 276 10.40 -8.26 36.82
N PRO A 277 10.86 -7.05 37.18
CA PRO A 277 10.16 -6.21 38.15
C PRO A 277 8.83 -5.68 37.59
N GLN A 278 7.86 -5.45 38.48
CA GLN A 278 6.64 -4.74 38.14
C GLN A 278 6.93 -3.23 38.15
N VAL A 279 6.61 -2.55 37.05
CA VAL A 279 6.98 -1.15 36.83
C VAL A 279 5.74 -0.28 36.70
N THR A 280 5.78 0.88 37.35
CA THR A 280 4.80 1.96 37.24
C THR A 280 5.25 3.00 36.23
N LEU A 281 4.29 3.62 35.55
CA LEU A 281 4.52 4.70 34.61
C LEU A 281 4.82 5.98 35.38
N GLY A 282 6.04 6.49 35.23
CA GLY A 282 6.46 7.77 35.75
C GLY A 282 5.99 8.94 34.88
N LYS A 283 6.82 9.98 34.81
CA LYS A 283 6.52 11.19 34.03
C LYS A 283 6.38 10.89 32.53
N VAL A 284 5.33 11.42 31.90
CA VAL A 284 5.14 11.39 30.44
C VAL A 284 5.55 12.73 29.84
N ALA A 285 6.63 12.74 29.07
CA ALA A 285 7.24 13.93 28.48
C ALA A 285 7.22 13.92 26.95
N PHE A 286 7.35 15.12 26.36
CA PHE A 286 7.39 15.33 24.91
C PHE A 286 8.56 16.25 24.58
N ALA A 287 9.36 15.88 23.58
CA ALA A 287 10.52 16.66 23.16
C ALA A 287 10.63 16.72 21.64
N GLY A 288 11.15 17.84 21.11
CA GLY A 288 11.38 18.05 19.68
C GLY A 288 10.21 18.66 18.90
N GLN A 289 9.10 18.97 19.58
CA GLN A 289 8.03 19.82 19.04
C GLN A 289 8.49 21.28 18.93
N GLU A 290 8.16 21.95 17.83
CA GLU A 290 8.48 23.37 17.60
C GLU A 290 7.20 24.21 17.65
N LYS A 291 6.19 23.83 16.87
CA LYS A 291 4.91 24.57 16.77
C LYS A 291 3.77 23.84 17.48
N THR A 292 3.81 22.51 17.50
CA THR A 292 2.73 21.68 18.05
C THR A 292 2.64 21.85 19.55
N LYS A 293 1.45 22.15 20.06
CA LYS A 293 1.25 22.35 21.50
C LYS A 293 1.34 21.02 22.24
N GLU A 294 2.13 20.98 23.30
CA GLU A 294 2.28 19.80 24.16
C GLU A 294 0.93 19.30 24.71
N SER A 295 -0.02 20.21 24.97
CA SER A 295 -1.38 19.84 25.41
C SER A 295 -2.12 18.95 24.41
N ILE A 296 -1.90 19.14 23.11
CA ILE A 296 -2.50 18.31 22.05
C ILE A 296 -1.87 16.91 22.10
N MET A 297 -0.56 16.84 22.26
CA MET A 297 0.18 15.58 22.35
C MET A 297 -0.22 14.78 23.61
N LYS A 298 -0.32 15.45 24.77
CA LYS A 298 -0.82 14.86 26.03
C LYS A 298 -2.21 14.26 25.87
N LYS A 299 -3.15 15.03 25.28
CA LYS A 299 -4.52 14.55 25.03
C LYS A 299 -4.55 13.34 24.10
N ARG A 300 -3.65 13.28 23.11
CA ARG A 300 -3.57 12.21 22.12
C ARG A 300 -3.01 10.90 22.69
N VAL A 301 -2.02 10.97 23.58
CA VAL A 301 -1.36 9.79 24.17
C VAL A 301 -2.22 9.07 25.21
N ARG A 302 -3.09 9.77 25.95
CA ARG A 302 -4.05 9.18 26.93
C ARG A 302 -3.38 8.20 27.92
N LEU A 303 -2.21 8.56 28.44
CA LEU A 303 -1.55 7.83 29.52
C LEU A 303 -1.74 8.57 30.84
N GLN A 304 -1.82 7.84 31.94
CA GLN A 304 -1.94 8.40 33.28
C GLN A 304 -0.68 8.07 34.10
N GLU A 305 0.03 9.10 34.55
CA GLU A 305 1.17 8.92 35.44
C GLU A 305 0.73 8.21 36.73
N GLY A 306 1.52 7.25 37.19
CA GLY A 306 1.24 6.39 38.35
C GLY A 306 0.50 5.09 38.04
N GLU A 307 -0.03 4.88 36.84
CA GLU A 307 -0.61 3.59 36.44
C GLU A 307 0.49 2.53 36.18
N LEU A 308 0.15 1.24 36.11
CA LEU A 308 1.11 0.20 35.72
C LEU A 308 1.61 0.43 34.30
N LEU A 309 2.93 0.33 34.09
CA LEU A 309 3.56 0.58 32.80
C LEU A 309 3.17 -0.51 31.80
N ASN A 310 2.23 -0.17 30.92
CA ASN A 310 1.84 -1.01 29.80
C ASN A 310 2.47 -0.48 28.49
N ARG A 311 3.46 -1.21 27.97
CA ARG A 311 4.15 -0.85 26.72
C ARG A 311 3.23 -0.77 25.51
N ILE A 312 2.13 -1.51 25.51
CA ILE A 312 1.13 -1.49 24.43
C ILE A 312 0.42 -0.14 24.42
N LYS A 313 -0.03 0.35 25.58
CA LYS A 313 -0.64 1.69 25.69
C LYS A 313 0.34 2.79 25.27
N VAL A 314 1.62 2.65 25.62
CA VAL A 314 2.67 3.60 25.23
C VAL A 314 2.87 3.63 23.71
N GLU A 315 2.91 2.45 23.08
CA GLU A 315 3.05 2.28 21.64
C GLU A 315 1.81 2.73 20.86
N GLU A 316 0.61 2.51 21.42
CA GLU A 316 -0.63 3.09 20.91
C GLU A 316 -0.60 4.62 20.96
N GLY A 317 -0.08 5.20 22.05
CA GLY A 317 0.15 6.64 22.15
C GLY A 317 1.08 7.15 21.04
N ARG A 318 2.18 6.42 20.76
CA ARG A 318 3.11 6.73 19.66
C ARG A 318 2.40 6.67 18.31
N SER A 319 1.60 5.63 18.10
CA SER A 319 0.82 5.43 16.87
C SER A 319 -0.22 6.54 16.68
N ARG A 320 -0.94 6.92 17.74
CA ARG A 320 -1.91 8.02 17.72
C ARG A 320 -1.24 9.36 17.41
N LEU A 321 -0.04 9.64 17.95
CA LEU A 321 0.75 10.82 17.57
C LEU A 321 1.18 10.79 16.10
N ALA A 322 1.66 9.65 15.60
CA ALA A 322 2.05 9.51 14.19
C ALA A 322 0.85 9.74 13.25
N GLN A 323 -0.34 9.27 13.64
CA GLN A 323 -1.59 9.48 12.90
C GLN A 323 -2.05 10.94 12.84
N LEU A 324 -1.51 11.85 13.68
CA LEU A 324 -1.78 13.28 13.57
C LEU A 324 -1.24 13.87 12.26
N GLY A 325 -0.34 13.17 11.57
CA GLY A 325 0.19 13.60 10.27
C GLY A 325 1.06 14.87 10.32
N THR A 326 1.40 15.33 11.53
CA THR A 326 2.22 16.53 11.80
C THR A 326 3.70 16.19 11.98
N PHE A 327 4.02 14.96 12.39
CA PHE A 327 5.37 14.53 12.70
C PHE A 327 5.94 13.63 11.60
N GLU A 328 7.17 13.89 11.19
CA GLU A 328 7.94 13.01 10.29
C GLU A 328 8.34 11.72 11.03
N SER A 329 8.68 11.84 12.32
CA SER A 329 9.01 10.70 13.17
C SER A 329 8.55 10.92 14.60
N VAL A 330 8.09 9.84 15.25
CA VAL A 330 7.79 9.77 16.67
C VAL A 330 8.55 8.59 17.25
N GLN A 331 9.53 8.86 18.10
CA GLN A 331 10.37 7.87 18.77
C GLN A 331 10.03 7.82 20.25
N LEU A 332 10.08 6.61 20.81
CA LEU A 332 9.90 6.38 22.24
C LEU A 332 11.25 6.27 22.93
N LYS A 333 11.38 6.96 24.05
CA LYS A 333 12.49 6.78 24.99
C LYS A 333 11.91 6.45 26.36
N TYR A 334 12.42 5.41 26.99
CA TYR A 334 12.10 5.06 28.37
C TYR A 334 13.22 5.58 29.26
N ASP A 335 12.88 6.43 30.21
CA ASP A 335 13.81 7.02 31.17
C ASP A 335 13.65 6.29 32.50
N GLN A 336 14.62 5.47 32.87
CA GLN A 336 14.57 4.74 34.14
C GLN A 336 14.83 5.69 35.30
N VAL A 337 13.82 5.88 36.15
CA VAL A 337 13.93 6.70 37.37
C VAL A 337 14.44 5.83 38.51
N ASP A 338 13.84 4.66 38.68
CA ASP A 338 14.28 3.59 39.58
C ASP A 338 13.89 2.21 39.02
N GLU A 339 14.00 1.14 39.80
CA GLU A 339 13.69 -0.24 39.37
C GLU A 339 12.19 -0.46 39.12
N HIS A 340 11.31 0.27 39.80
CA HIS A 340 9.85 0.12 39.79
C HIS A 340 9.12 1.33 39.15
N ASN A 341 9.84 2.33 38.65
CA ASN A 341 9.29 3.55 38.06
C ASN A 341 10.09 3.98 36.83
N ARG A 342 9.38 4.13 35.71
CA ARG A 342 9.98 4.57 34.43
C ARG A 342 9.16 5.66 33.77
N GLY A 343 9.82 6.77 33.46
CA GLY A 343 9.26 7.82 32.62
C GLY A 343 9.26 7.41 31.14
N VAL A 344 8.39 8.05 30.37
CA VAL A 344 8.31 7.88 28.92
C VAL A 344 8.41 9.23 28.27
N THR A 345 9.39 9.38 27.38
CA THR A 345 9.56 10.57 26.56
C THR A 345 9.24 10.25 25.10
N TYR A 346 8.28 10.96 24.53
CA TYR A 346 7.97 10.95 23.10
C TYR A 346 8.85 11.99 22.39
N ASN A 347 9.92 11.53 21.75
CA ASN A 347 10.78 12.37 20.93
C ASN A 347 10.17 12.50 19.53
N VAL A 348 9.69 13.69 19.20
CA VAL A 348 9.07 13.97 17.91
C VAL A 348 9.96 14.84 17.05
N ARG A 349 9.80 14.70 15.73
CA ARG A 349 10.36 15.61 14.74
C ARG A 349 9.21 16.10 13.87
N GLU A 350 8.92 17.40 13.93
CA GLU A 350 7.87 18.00 13.10
C GLU A 350 8.24 17.89 11.62
N GLY A 351 7.26 17.47 10.81
CA GLY A 351 7.39 17.41 9.36
C GLY A 351 7.11 18.75 8.70
N LYS A 352 7.17 18.78 7.36
CA LYS A 352 6.69 19.94 6.61
C LYS A 352 5.20 20.11 6.84
N THR A 353 4.79 21.34 7.16
CA THR A 353 3.39 21.64 7.44
C THR A 353 2.57 21.90 6.18
N VAL A 354 3.21 22.22 5.05
CA VAL A 354 2.52 22.54 3.79
C VAL A 354 2.94 21.56 2.71
N ASP A 355 1.95 20.86 2.16
CA ASP A 355 2.09 19.94 1.05
C ASP A 355 1.32 20.47 -0.16
N ILE A 356 2.00 20.61 -1.30
CA ILE A 356 1.40 21.06 -2.56
C ILE A 356 1.58 19.95 -3.59
N SER A 357 0.46 19.40 -4.06
CA SER A 357 0.40 18.37 -5.08
C SER A 357 -0.14 18.95 -6.37
N LEU A 358 0.58 18.78 -7.47
CA LEU A 358 0.08 19.09 -8.81
C LEU A 358 -0.63 17.86 -9.37
N LEU A 359 -1.83 18.07 -9.92
CA LEU A 359 -2.69 17.03 -10.46
C LEU A 359 -2.73 17.14 -11.99
N PHE A 360 -2.49 16.04 -12.70
CA PHE A 360 -2.63 15.96 -14.15
C PHE A 360 -3.26 14.62 -14.53
N GLY A 361 -4.16 14.62 -15.51
CA GLY A 361 -4.77 13.39 -16.01
C GLY A 361 -5.44 13.55 -17.36
N TYR A 362 -5.80 12.43 -17.96
CA TYR A 362 -6.57 12.39 -19.20
C TYR A 362 -7.64 11.29 -19.10
N GLY A 363 -8.86 11.59 -19.55
CA GLY A 363 -9.95 10.60 -19.62
C GLY A 363 -10.72 10.74 -20.92
N SER A 364 -11.32 9.65 -21.41
CA SER A 364 -12.09 9.67 -22.67
C SER A 364 -13.28 10.63 -22.63
N TYR A 365 -13.91 10.82 -21.47
CA TYR A 365 -15.06 11.71 -21.32
C TYR A 365 -14.68 13.15 -20.96
N GLU A 366 -13.76 13.32 -19.99
CA GLU A 366 -13.36 14.64 -19.46
C GLU A 366 -12.15 15.26 -20.18
N LEU A 367 -11.51 14.51 -21.08
CA LEU A 367 -10.26 14.86 -21.78
C LEU A 367 -9.14 15.20 -20.80
N LEU A 368 -8.28 16.16 -21.13
CA LEU A 368 -7.22 16.62 -20.24
C LEU A 368 -7.81 17.29 -18.99
N ARG A 369 -7.21 17.01 -17.85
CA ARG A 369 -7.45 17.71 -16.59
C ARG A 369 -6.13 18.06 -15.91
N ALA A 370 -6.11 19.23 -15.30
CA ALA A 370 -5.03 19.73 -14.51
C ALA A 370 -5.57 20.40 -13.24
N GLY A 371 -4.79 20.41 -12.18
CA GLY A 371 -5.21 21.01 -10.93
C GLY A 371 -4.10 21.03 -9.93
N PHE A 372 -4.42 21.47 -8.72
CA PHE A 372 -3.54 21.36 -7.59
C PHE A 372 -4.34 21.07 -6.32
N GLU A 373 -3.64 20.50 -5.35
CA GLU A 373 -4.13 20.28 -4.01
C GLU A 373 -3.08 20.84 -3.05
N ALA A 374 -3.48 21.82 -2.25
CA ALA A 374 -2.66 22.40 -1.20
C ALA A 374 -3.23 21.98 0.15
N GLU A 375 -2.45 21.28 0.94
CA GLU A 375 -2.79 20.88 2.30
C GLU A 375 -1.84 21.60 3.27
N HIS A 376 -2.40 22.23 4.29
CA HIS A 376 -1.64 22.83 5.37
C HIS A 376 -2.07 22.21 6.69
N ARG A 377 -1.15 21.45 7.28
CA ARG A 377 -1.31 20.66 8.51
C ARG A 377 -0.79 21.42 9.71
N ASN A 378 -1.28 21.04 10.88
CA ASN A 378 -0.92 21.59 12.17
C ASN A 378 -1.10 23.11 12.29
N ILE A 379 -2.22 23.61 11.78
CA ILE A 379 -2.54 25.04 11.85
C ILE A 379 -2.58 25.48 13.31
N TRP A 380 -1.87 26.56 13.61
CA TRP A 380 -1.71 27.13 14.97
C TRP A 380 -1.15 26.15 16.04
N GLY A 381 -0.49 25.08 15.61
CA GLY A 381 0.05 24.07 16.53
C GLY A 381 -1.02 23.17 17.17
N LEU A 382 -2.23 23.15 16.60
CA LEU A 382 -3.38 22.42 17.16
C LEU A 382 -3.59 21.03 16.55
N GLY A 383 -2.79 20.64 15.56
CA GLY A 383 -3.01 19.43 14.77
C GLY A 383 -4.14 19.53 13.74
N HIS A 384 -4.77 20.70 13.60
CA HIS A 384 -5.81 20.94 12.59
C HIS A 384 -5.21 20.93 11.18
N SER A 385 -6.01 20.59 10.18
CA SER A 385 -5.58 20.68 8.78
C SER A 385 -6.59 21.44 7.92
N GLU A 386 -6.07 22.19 6.95
CA GLU A 386 -6.85 22.77 5.85
C GLU A 386 -6.40 22.14 4.54
N ARG A 387 -7.34 21.93 3.63
CA ARG A 387 -7.09 21.35 2.32
C ARG A 387 -7.88 22.13 1.28
N LEU A 388 -7.19 22.70 0.32
CA LEU A 388 -7.76 23.32 -0.86
C LEU A 388 -7.43 22.47 -2.09
N LYS A 389 -8.45 22.04 -2.82
CA LYS A 389 -8.30 21.28 -4.05
C LYS A 389 -9.02 22.00 -5.18
N VAL A 390 -8.29 22.31 -6.26
CA VAL A 390 -8.84 22.94 -7.46
C VAL A 390 -8.49 22.10 -8.66
N VAL A 391 -9.50 21.72 -9.45
CA VAL A 391 -9.34 20.90 -10.65
C VAL A 391 -10.07 21.54 -11.81
N GLN A 392 -9.38 21.66 -12.94
CA GLN A 392 -9.92 22.09 -14.22
C GLN A 392 -9.74 20.97 -15.24
N SER A 393 -10.83 20.61 -15.91
CA SER A 393 -10.83 19.76 -17.10
C SER A 393 -11.49 20.50 -18.27
N PHE A 394 -11.54 19.87 -19.44
CA PHE A 394 -12.29 20.42 -20.56
C PHE A 394 -13.80 20.49 -20.31
N LYS A 395 -14.33 19.67 -19.40
CA LYS A 395 -15.78 19.59 -19.12
C LYS A 395 -16.18 20.06 -17.73
N SER A 396 -15.22 20.30 -16.83
CA SER A 396 -15.53 20.53 -15.41
C SER A 396 -14.51 21.45 -14.76
N SER A 397 -14.98 22.39 -13.96
CA SER A 397 -14.22 23.20 -13.02
C SER A 397 -14.72 22.87 -11.62
N SER A 398 -13.86 22.41 -10.72
CA SER A 398 -14.22 22.16 -9.34
C SER A 398 -13.23 22.75 -8.34
N GLY A 399 -13.78 23.23 -7.23
CA GLY A 399 -13.04 23.70 -6.07
C GLY A 399 -13.62 23.07 -4.81
N GLU A 400 -12.77 22.58 -3.92
CA GLU A 400 -13.14 22.01 -2.64
C GLU A 400 -12.20 22.55 -1.57
N TYR A 401 -12.77 23.06 -0.48
CA TYR A 401 -12.06 23.46 0.71
C TYR A 401 -12.56 22.60 1.88
N THR A 402 -11.63 22.02 2.63
CA THR A 402 -11.94 21.24 3.83
C THR A 402 -11.09 21.72 4.99
N TYR A 403 -11.71 21.94 6.14
CA TYR A 403 -11.01 22.22 7.39
C TYR A 403 -11.34 21.15 8.41
N THR A 404 -10.33 20.48 8.95
CA THR A 404 -10.47 19.31 9.82
C THR A 404 -9.88 19.58 11.19
N ILE A 405 -10.67 19.25 12.21
CA ILE A 405 -10.29 19.25 13.63
C ILE A 405 -10.24 17.79 14.09
N PRO A 406 -9.04 17.25 14.35
CA PRO A 406 -8.93 15.88 14.83
C PRO A 406 -9.38 15.75 16.29
N ASP A 407 -9.82 14.56 16.70
CA ASP A 407 -10.13 14.23 18.09
C ASP A 407 -11.12 15.17 18.79
N ILE A 408 -12.18 15.55 18.08
CA ILE A 408 -13.29 16.23 18.72
C ILE A 408 -13.91 15.28 19.77
N LEU A 409 -14.23 15.83 20.95
CA LEU A 409 -14.85 15.08 22.07
C LEU A 409 -14.04 13.87 22.60
N GLY A 410 -12.75 13.74 22.26
CA GLY A 410 -11.85 12.76 22.86
C GLY A 410 -12.08 11.30 22.44
N ARG A 411 -12.73 11.04 21.30
CA ARG A 411 -13.18 9.70 20.87
C ARG A 411 -12.60 9.20 19.54
N ASP A 412 -11.41 9.65 19.12
CA ASP A 412 -10.86 9.31 17.80
C ASP A 412 -11.87 9.63 16.68
N VAL A 413 -12.60 10.73 16.86
CA VAL A 413 -13.59 11.28 15.92
C VAL A 413 -13.06 12.62 15.45
N ASP A 414 -13.00 12.79 14.14
CA ASP A 414 -12.58 14.04 13.51
C ASP A 414 -13.84 14.81 13.11
N PHE A 415 -13.85 16.12 13.37
CA PHE A 415 -14.86 17.03 12.85
C PHE A 415 -14.30 17.74 11.63
N PHE A 416 -15.10 17.89 10.59
CA PHE A 416 -14.69 18.65 9.42
C PHE A 416 -15.77 19.62 8.95
N LEU A 417 -15.32 20.73 8.40
CA LEU A 417 -16.12 21.69 7.63
C LEU A 417 -15.71 21.54 6.16
N ASN A 418 -16.69 21.53 5.25
CA ASN A 418 -16.41 21.51 3.82
C ASN A 418 -17.14 22.66 3.12
N ALA A 419 -16.51 23.17 2.07
CA ALA A 419 -17.12 24.07 1.10
C ALA A 419 -16.73 23.60 -0.30
N SER A 420 -17.66 23.56 -1.24
CA SER A 420 -17.41 23.09 -2.59
C SER A 420 -18.14 23.92 -3.63
N ALA A 421 -17.49 24.04 -4.80
CA ALA A 421 -18.05 24.63 -5.99
C ALA A 421 -17.76 23.70 -7.18
N LEU A 422 -18.76 23.47 -8.03
CA LEU A 422 -18.67 22.66 -9.23
C LEU A 422 -19.37 23.39 -10.37
N ARG A 423 -18.70 23.47 -11.51
CA ARG A 423 -19.30 23.85 -12.79
C ARG A 423 -18.94 22.78 -13.82
N ARG A 424 -19.94 22.11 -14.38
CA ARG A 424 -19.73 20.97 -15.27
C ARG A 424 -20.65 20.99 -16.48
N GLU A 425 -20.07 20.82 -17.66
CA GLU A 425 -20.79 20.62 -18.92
C GLU A 425 -21.35 19.19 -18.97
N GLU A 426 -22.67 19.08 -18.88
CA GLU A 426 -23.40 17.84 -19.17
C GLU A 426 -23.94 17.88 -20.61
N ILE A 427 -24.44 16.73 -21.10
CA ILE A 427 -24.89 16.59 -22.50
C ILE A 427 -25.98 17.62 -22.88
N SER A 428 -26.80 18.05 -21.91
CA SER A 428 -28.01 18.83 -22.19
C SER A 428 -28.15 20.12 -21.38
N PHE A 429 -27.22 20.39 -20.46
CA PHE A 429 -27.22 21.58 -19.61
C PHE A 429 -25.84 21.78 -18.96
N LEU A 430 -25.61 22.99 -18.45
CA LEU A 430 -24.49 23.32 -17.59
C LEU A 430 -24.91 23.13 -16.13
N ARG A 431 -24.28 22.19 -15.43
CA ARG A 431 -24.51 21.91 -14.01
C ARG A 431 -23.63 22.81 -13.14
N GLU A 432 -24.25 23.63 -12.32
CA GLU A 432 -23.57 24.46 -11.31
C GLU A 432 -24.00 24.02 -9.91
N GLU A 433 -23.03 23.80 -9.02
CA GLU A 433 -23.28 23.45 -7.62
C GLU A 433 -22.39 24.29 -6.71
N TYR A 434 -22.98 24.86 -5.67
CA TYR A 434 -22.26 25.58 -4.65
C TYR A 434 -22.79 25.14 -3.30
N GLY A 435 -21.91 24.77 -2.39
CA GLY A 435 -22.38 24.28 -1.10
C GLY A 435 -21.32 24.24 -0.05
N GLY A 436 -21.77 23.89 1.14
CA GLY A 436 -20.92 23.65 2.27
C GLY A 436 -21.63 22.86 3.33
N GLY A 437 -20.87 22.38 4.28
CA GLY A 437 -21.36 21.44 5.25
C GLY A 437 -20.39 21.22 6.38
N PHE A 438 -20.81 20.34 7.28
CA PHE A 438 -19.98 19.86 8.35
C PHE A 438 -20.26 18.39 8.58
N GLY A 439 -19.28 17.67 9.10
CA GLY A 439 -19.42 16.26 9.36
C GLY A 439 -18.48 15.74 10.42
N LEU A 440 -18.70 14.47 10.73
CA LEU A 440 -17.87 13.68 11.61
C LEU A 440 -17.27 12.53 10.81
N HIS A 441 -16.03 12.19 11.11
CA HIS A 441 -15.30 11.09 10.50
C HIS A 441 -14.65 10.24 11.60
N ARG A 442 -14.69 8.92 11.45
CA ARG A 442 -14.03 7.99 12.36
C ARG A 442 -13.54 6.75 11.62
N TYR A 443 -12.28 6.39 11.88
CA TYR A 443 -11.70 5.14 11.42
C TYR A 443 -11.66 4.08 12.53
N PHE A 444 -12.39 2.99 12.35
CA PHE A 444 -12.45 1.85 13.26
C PHE A 444 -11.39 0.82 12.89
N HIS A 445 -10.17 0.99 13.41
CA HIS A 445 -9.03 0.11 13.18
C HIS A 445 -9.32 -1.40 13.33
N PRO A 446 -10.02 -1.89 14.41
CA PRO A 446 -10.20 -3.34 14.60
C PRO A 446 -10.98 -4.02 13.49
N ILE A 447 -11.90 -3.27 12.87
CA ILE A 447 -12.74 -3.76 11.78
C ILE A 447 -12.28 -3.27 10.40
N ALA A 448 -11.28 -2.38 10.33
CA ALA A 448 -10.83 -1.73 9.08
C ALA A 448 -11.98 -1.01 8.34
N THR A 449 -12.81 -0.30 9.11
CA THR A 449 -13.97 0.43 8.58
C THR A 449 -13.82 1.92 8.83
N ASP A 450 -13.97 2.70 7.77
CA ASP A 450 -14.08 4.14 7.78
C ASP A 450 -15.56 4.53 7.74
N VAL A 451 -15.98 5.43 8.62
CA VAL A 451 -17.34 5.96 8.65
C VAL A 451 -17.29 7.47 8.68
N SER A 452 -17.99 8.14 7.77
CA SER A 452 -18.23 9.57 7.83
C SER A 452 -19.70 9.89 7.68
N THR A 453 -20.20 10.84 8.47
CA THR A 453 -21.55 11.37 8.37
C THR A 453 -21.47 12.88 8.32
N ARG A 454 -22.07 13.49 7.31
CA ARG A 454 -22.06 14.95 7.12
C ARG A 454 -23.45 15.48 6.80
N TYR A 455 -23.69 16.70 7.23
CA TYR A 455 -24.76 17.54 6.73
C TYR A 455 -24.19 18.49 5.67
N ASN A 456 -24.81 18.53 4.50
CA ASN A 456 -24.46 19.44 3.42
C ASN A 456 -25.67 20.29 3.03
N TYR A 457 -25.43 21.57 2.78
CA TYR A 457 -26.37 22.47 2.14
C TYR A 457 -25.82 22.86 0.76
N MET A 458 -26.58 22.57 -0.29
CA MET A 458 -26.16 22.77 -1.69
C MET A 458 -27.18 23.59 -2.46
N ILE A 459 -26.71 24.58 -3.20
CA ILE A 459 -27.46 25.33 -4.20
C ILE A 459 -27.15 24.69 -5.55
N LEU A 460 -28.15 24.09 -6.19
CA LEU A 460 -28.02 23.46 -7.50
C LEU A 460 -28.61 24.35 -8.56
N LYS A 461 -27.99 24.39 -9.75
CA LYS A 461 -28.51 25.15 -10.89
C LYS A 461 -28.21 24.44 -12.21
N ALA A 462 -29.21 24.38 -13.09
CA ALA A 462 -29.02 24.02 -14.49
C ALA A 462 -29.10 25.28 -15.36
N ALA A 463 -27.96 25.70 -15.89
CA ALA A 463 -27.84 26.77 -16.87
C ALA A 463 -27.73 26.20 -18.29
N ASP A 464 -27.83 27.07 -19.31
CA ASP A 464 -27.59 26.74 -20.73
C ASP A 464 -28.26 25.45 -21.21
N THR A 465 -29.55 25.31 -20.87
CA THR A 465 -30.35 24.13 -21.19
C THR A 465 -30.65 24.05 -22.69
N SER A 466 -30.49 22.86 -23.28
CA SER A 466 -30.81 22.62 -24.68
C SER A 466 -32.31 22.83 -24.97
N PRO A 467 -32.71 23.40 -26.12
CA PRO A 467 -34.13 23.61 -26.48
C PRO A 467 -34.98 22.33 -26.53
N THR A 468 -34.34 21.16 -26.61
CA THR A 468 -34.99 19.84 -26.62
C THR A 468 -35.06 19.19 -25.22
N PHE A 469 -34.54 19.86 -24.21
CA PHE A 469 -34.48 19.39 -22.83
C PHE A 469 -35.70 19.88 -22.05
N PHE A 470 -36.61 18.96 -21.73
CA PHE A 470 -37.72 19.22 -20.83
C PHE A 470 -37.29 18.87 -19.40
N LEU A 471 -37.23 19.87 -18.52
CA LEU A 471 -36.97 19.69 -17.10
C LEU A 471 -38.28 19.34 -16.38
N GLU A 472 -38.35 18.14 -15.81
CA GLU A 472 -39.41 17.74 -14.88
C GLU A 472 -38.81 17.78 -13.46
N GLY A 473 -39.17 18.80 -12.66
CA GLY A 473 -38.62 19.02 -11.31
C GLY A 473 -38.20 20.45 -11.03
N ALA A 474 -37.57 20.67 -9.87
CA ALA A 474 -37.06 21.99 -9.46
C ALA A 474 -35.80 22.36 -10.27
N GLN A 475 -35.76 23.57 -10.84
CA GLN A 475 -34.68 23.99 -11.75
C GLN A 475 -33.45 24.54 -11.00
N ASN A 476 -33.66 25.17 -9.85
CA ASN A 476 -32.61 25.70 -9.00
C ASN A 476 -32.85 25.35 -7.52
N PRO A 477 -32.95 24.05 -7.17
CA PRO A 477 -33.28 23.67 -5.82
C PRO A 477 -32.11 23.93 -4.89
N ASN A 478 -32.43 24.42 -3.70
CA ASN A 478 -31.58 24.25 -2.54
C ASN A 478 -31.80 22.84 -1.99
N VAL A 479 -30.73 22.17 -1.58
CA VAL A 479 -30.78 20.79 -1.13
C VAL A 479 -30.01 20.68 0.19
N GLY A 480 -30.75 20.41 1.27
CA GLY A 480 -30.17 20.01 2.54
C GLY A 480 -30.10 18.49 2.62
N THR A 481 -28.90 17.93 2.77
CA THR A 481 -28.67 16.48 2.77
C THR A 481 -27.91 16.01 3.99
N ILE A 482 -28.28 14.86 4.52
CA ILE A 482 -27.44 14.05 5.40
C ILE A 482 -26.83 12.94 4.56
N ILE A 483 -25.51 12.90 4.50
CA ILE A 483 -24.76 11.88 3.76
C ILE A 483 -23.95 11.05 4.73
N THR A 484 -24.10 9.73 4.68
CA THR A 484 -23.31 8.76 5.43
C THR A 484 -22.54 7.87 4.47
N ASP A 485 -21.21 7.92 4.56
CA ASP A 485 -20.29 7.06 3.82
C ASP A 485 -19.68 6.03 4.77
N ILE A 486 -19.78 4.76 4.39
CA ILE A 486 -19.15 3.64 5.08
C ILE A 486 -18.22 2.94 4.08
N ARG A 487 -16.93 2.94 4.36
CA ARG A 487 -15.92 2.25 3.56
C ARG A 487 -15.23 1.19 4.41
N HIS A 488 -15.50 -0.06 4.10
CA HIS A 488 -14.85 -1.21 4.71
C HIS A 488 -13.84 -1.82 3.74
N ASP A 489 -12.57 -1.89 4.12
CA ASP A 489 -11.49 -2.35 3.24
C ASP A 489 -10.59 -3.36 3.95
N ARG A 490 -10.63 -4.61 3.49
CA ARG A 490 -9.87 -5.75 3.99
C ARG A 490 -9.01 -6.38 2.88
N ARG A 491 -8.66 -5.59 1.86
CA ARG A 491 -7.75 -6.03 0.79
C ARG A 491 -6.34 -6.19 1.33
N ASP A 492 -5.61 -7.16 0.79
CA ASP A 492 -4.21 -7.40 1.12
C ASP A 492 -3.28 -6.28 0.63
N ASP A 493 -3.51 -5.80 -0.59
CA ASP A 493 -2.81 -4.66 -1.19
C ASP A 493 -3.82 -3.66 -1.79
N PRO A 494 -3.78 -2.37 -1.42
CA PRO A 494 -4.72 -1.38 -1.96
C PRO A 494 -4.57 -1.07 -3.45
N LEU A 495 -3.36 -1.22 -4.01
CA LEU A 495 -2.99 -0.90 -5.38
C LEU A 495 -3.08 -2.13 -6.30
N TYR A 496 -2.64 -3.29 -5.82
CA TYR A 496 -2.62 -4.56 -6.55
C TYR A 496 -3.29 -5.69 -5.75
N PRO A 497 -4.59 -5.57 -5.41
CA PRO A 497 -5.28 -6.52 -4.55
C PRO A 497 -5.33 -7.92 -5.16
N ARG A 498 -4.90 -8.93 -4.39
CA ARG A 498 -4.96 -10.35 -4.79
C ARG A 498 -5.99 -11.12 -3.97
N ASN A 499 -6.17 -10.75 -2.71
CA ASN A 499 -7.12 -11.33 -1.78
C ASN A 499 -7.88 -10.26 -1.01
N GLY A 500 -9.09 -10.60 -0.59
CA GLY A 500 -9.89 -9.77 0.29
C GLY A 500 -10.93 -8.96 -0.47
N TYR A 501 -11.53 -8.00 0.21
CA TYR A 501 -12.69 -7.29 -0.32
C TYR A 501 -12.74 -5.84 0.15
N ARG A 502 -13.45 -5.04 -0.63
CA ARG A 502 -13.75 -3.66 -0.32
C ARG A 502 -15.24 -3.44 -0.54
N ILE A 503 -15.90 -2.89 0.47
CA ILE A 503 -17.31 -2.49 0.40
C ILE A 503 -17.37 -0.98 0.63
N TYR A 504 -18.08 -0.31 -0.24
CA TYR A 504 -18.42 1.11 -0.12
C TYR A 504 -19.93 1.23 -0.12
N TYR A 505 -20.46 1.84 0.93
CA TYR A 505 -21.87 2.17 1.07
C TYR A 505 -22.00 3.68 1.26
N ASN A 506 -22.80 4.31 0.42
CA ASN A 506 -23.16 5.71 0.52
C ASN A 506 -24.68 5.81 0.65
N MET A 507 -25.12 6.52 1.68
CA MET A 507 -26.52 6.84 1.91
C MET A 507 -26.66 8.35 1.96
N GLU A 508 -27.57 8.89 1.18
CA GLU A 508 -27.86 10.31 1.10
C GLU A 508 -29.36 10.53 1.25
N ILE A 509 -29.73 11.33 2.25
CA ILE A 509 -31.11 11.63 2.57
C ILE A 509 -31.27 13.14 2.47
N ALA A 510 -32.04 13.59 1.49
CA ALA A 510 -32.46 14.97 1.33
C ALA A 510 -33.89 15.13 1.87
N ASN A 511 -34.14 16.19 2.63
CA ASN A 511 -35.47 16.46 3.16
C ASN A 511 -35.70 17.97 3.31
N GLN A 512 -36.95 18.40 3.17
CA GLN A 512 -37.33 19.80 3.38
C GLN A 512 -37.06 20.27 4.81
N TYR A 513 -37.16 19.38 5.81
CA TYR A 513 -36.79 19.70 7.20
C TYR A 513 -35.29 19.97 7.40
N LEU A 514 -34.46 19.61 6.42
CA LEU A 514 -33.01 19.88 6.41
C LEU A 514 -32.67 21.22 5.73
N GLY A 515 -33.68 22.03 5.39
CA GLY A 515 -33.54 23.36 4.79
C GLY A 515 -33.56 23.40 3.26
N GLY A 516 -33.83 22.27 2.59
CA GLY A 516 -33.90 22.19 1.13
C GLY A 516 -35.33 22.30 0.57
N ASP A 517 -35.42 22.45 -0.75
CA ASP A 517 -36.67 22.51 -1.50
C ASP A 517 -37.16 21.12 -1.94
N VAL A 518 -36.26 20.13 -1.93
CA VAL A 518 -36.47 18.78 -2.46
C VAL A 518 -36.27 17.73 -1.39
N ALA A 519 -36.98 16.61 -1.53
CA ALA A 519 -36.83 15.43 -0.70
C ALA A 519 -36.55 14.21 -1.58
N TYR A 520 -35.49 13.47 -1.25
CA TYR A 520 -35.12 12.22 -1.92
C TYR A 520 -34.24 11.37 -1.02
N GLU A 521 -34.18 10.09 -1.31
CA GLU A 521 -33.24 9.15 -0.69
C GLU A 521 -32.44 8.45 -1.78
N ARG A 522 -31.12 8.45 -1.64
CA ARG A 522 -30.19 7.79 -2.55
C ARG A 522 -29.30 6.83 -1.78
N PHE A 523 -29.27 5.58 -2.24
CA PHE A 523 -28.45 4.52 -1.69
C PHE A 523 -27.56 3.96 -2.78
N GLN A 524 -26.24 3.94 -2.52
CA GLN A 524 -25.25 3.38 -3.42
C GLN A 524 -24.42 2.34 -2.66
N LEU A 525 -24.40 1.10 -3.18
CA LEU A 525 -23.56 0.03 -2.67
C LEU A 525 -22.62 -0.45 -3.77
N SER A 526 -21.33 -0.39 -3.50
CA SER A 526 -20.28 -0.89 -4.39
C SER A 526 -19.41 -1.90 -3.65
N GLY A 527 -19.34 -3.12 -4.18
CA GLY A 527 -18.51 -4.18 -3.63
C GLY A 527 -17.48 -4.66 -4.64
N PHE A 528 -16.23 -4.80 -4.18
CA PHE A 528 -15.15 -5.45 -4.90
C PHE A 528 -14.70 -6.65 -4.08
N TYR A 529 -14.66 -7.82 -4.69
CA TYR A 529 -14.17 -9.04 -4.06
C TYR A 529 -13.02 -9.60 -4.91
N HIS A 530 -11.87 -9.78 -4.28
CA HIS A 530 -10.67 -10.33 -4.89
C HIS A 530 -10.38 -11.69 -4.28
N HIS A 531 -10.31 -12.70 -5.12
CA HIS A 531 -9.88 -14.03 -4.73
C HIS A 531 -9.02 -14.63 -5.84
N PRO A 532 -7.89 -15.26 -5.50
CA PRO A 532 -7.05 -15.94 -6.46
C PRO A 532 -7.81 -17.17 -6.95
N LEU A 533 -8.12 -17.23 -8.25
CA LEU A 533 -8.81 -18.39 -8.82
C LEU A 533 -7.86 -19.53 -9.18
N TRP A 534 -6.57 -19.24 -9.35
CA TRP A 534 -5.46 -20.19 -9.46
C TRP A 534 -4.18 -19.57 -8.91
N GLY A 535 -3.24 -20.41 -8.46
CA GLY A 535 -1.96 -19.99 -7.90
C GLY A 535 -1.29 -18.92 -8.76
N GLY A 536 -1.35 -17.67 -8.27
CA GLY A 536 -0.62 -16.52 -8.78
C GLY A 536 -0.55 -16.36 -10.31
N THR A 537 -1.67 -16.36 -11.03
CA THR A 537 -1.67 -15.98 -12.46
C THR A 537 -2.83 -15.04 -12.77
N MET A 538 -2.51 -13.75 -12.99
CA MET A 538 -3.40 -12.83 -13.70
C MET A 538 -3.34 -13.22 -15.19
N GLY A 539 -4.28 -14.05 -15.63
CA GLY A 539 -4.50 -14.33 -17.04
C GLY A 539 -5.59 -13.42 -17.61
N GLN A 540 -5.38 -12.85 -18.78
CA GLN A 540 -6.42 -12.49 -19.76
C GLN A 540 -5.94 -13.01 -21.14
N PRO A 541 -6.85 -13.32 -22.06
CA PRO A 541 -6.56 -14.21 -23.18
C PRO A 541 -5.90 -13.51 -24.37
N ARG A 542 -5.16 -14.31 -25.15
CA ARG A 542 -4.63 -13.99 -26.49
C ARG A 542 -5.75 -13.58 -27.46
N PHE A 543 -5.47 -12.56 -28.28
CA PHE A 543 -6.15 -12.35 -29.57
C PHE A 543 -5.20 -12.79 -30.69
N ASP A 544 -5.61 -13.78 -31.48
CA ASP A 544 -5.14 -13.99 -32.85
C ASP A 544 -6.40 -14.21 -33.74
N PRO A 545 -6.41 -13.74 -34.98
CA PRO A 545 -7.63 -13.52 -35.74
C PRO A 545 -7.98 -14.73 -36.62
N TRP A 546 -8.63 -15.75 -36.05
CA TRP A 546 -9.67 -16.55 -36.71
C TRP A 546 -10.04 -17.80 -35.88
N SER A 547 -11.31 -18.18 -35.99
CA SER A 547 -11.95 -19.41 -35.51
C SER A 547 -12.38 -19.45 -34.03
N SER A 548 -13.57 -20.00 -33.87
CA SER A 548 -14.44 -19.98 -32.72
C SER A 548 -14.14 -21.13 -31.74
N ARG A 549 -14.03 -20.83 -30.42
CA ARG A 549 -14.63 -21.56 -29.27
C ARG A 549 -13.99 -21.15 -27.93
N HIS A 550 -14.89 -20.79 -27.00
CA HIS A 550 -14.83 -20.69 -25.52
C HIS A 550 -13.62 -20.06 -24.78
N PRO A 551 -13.82 -18.97 -24.01
CA PRO A 551 -12.77 -18.25 -23.28
C PRO A 551 -12.45 -18.84 -21.89
N GLY A 552 -11.15 -18.95 -21.57
CA GLY A 552 -10.64 -19.05 -20.19
C GLY A 552 -10.64 -17.67 -19.51
N ARG A 553 -11.23 -17.58 -18.31
CA ARG A 553 -11.59 -16.32 -17.65
C ARG A 553 -10.44 -15.73 -16.80
N PRO A 554 -10.30 -14.40 -16.72
CA PRO A 554 -9.45 -13.73 -15.72
C PRO A 554 -9.89 -14.04 -14.27
N PRO A 555 -9.10 -13.66 -13.24
CA PRO A 555 -9.60 -13.58 -11.87
C PRO A 555 -10.97 -12.91 -11.91
N ALA A 556 -11.95 -13.54 -11.27
CA ALA A 556 -13.31 -13.03 -11.32
C ALA A 556 -13.39 -11.80 -10.42
N GLU A 557 -13.20 -10.63 -11.04
CA GLU A 557 -13.63 -9.37 -10.46
C GLU A 557 -15.15 -9.34 -10.54
N PHE A 558 -15.80 -9.74 -9.45
CA PHE A 558 -17.21 -9.46 -9.27
C PHE A 558 -17.34 -8.06 -8.68
N ALA A 559 -17.31 -7.06 -9.57
CA ALA A 559 -17.78 -5.73 -9.25
C ALA A 559 -19.32 -5.76 -9.26
N LEU A 560 -19.93 -5.89 -8.08
CA LEU A 560 -21.36 -5.65 -7.94
C LEU A 560 -21.53 -4.17 -7.59
N SER A 561 -21.84 -3.36 -8.60
CA SER A 561 -22.34 -2.01 -8.40
C SER A 561 -23.86 -2.07 -8.52
N ILE A 562 -24.55 -2.08 -7.37
CA ILE A 562 -25.99 -1.84 -7.36
C ILE A 562 -26.14 -0.32 -7.25
N GLY A 563 -26.47 0.33 -8.37
CA GLY A 563 -26.72 1.77 -8.46
C GLY A 563 -28.19 2.07 -8.74
N ASP A 564 -28.75 2.95 -7.91
CA ASP A 564 -30.09 3.55 -7.92
C ASP A 564 -31.29 2.62 -7.65
N SER A 565 -31.64 2.53 -6.37
CA SER A 565 -33.04 2.42 -5.96
C SER A 565 -33.49 3.77 -5.38
N SER A 566 -33.94 4.69 -6.24
CA SER A 566 -34.70 5.86 -5.79
C SER A 566 -36.13 5.40 -5.45
N LEU A 567 -36.42 5.19 -4.17
CA LEU A 567 -37.80 4.98 -3.73
C LEU A 567 -38.47 6.35 -3.61
N ALA A 568 -39.19 6.71 -4.67
CA ALA A 568 -40.08 7.88 -4.81
C ALA A 568 -39.42 9.28 -4.83
N ALA A 569 -39.90 10.11 -5.79
CA ALA A 569 -39.68 11.55 -5.99
C ALA A 569 -38.45 11.99 -6.82
N PRO A 570 -38.56 13.13 -7.55
CA PRO A 570 -37.78 13.41 -8.75
C PRO A 570 -36.34 13.74 -8.41
N ILE A 571 -35.41 13.11 -9.12
CA ILE A 571 -34.02 13.53 -9.20
C ILE A 571 -34.04 15.02 -9.61
N PRO A 572 -33.23 15.91 -8.99
CA PRO A 572 -33.22 17.35 -9.33
C PRO A 572 -32.96 17.63 -10.82
N PHE A 573 -32.51 16.63 -11.58
CA PHE A 573 -32.48 16.59 -13.04
C PHE A 573 -32.98 15.23 -13.57
N ALA A 574 -34.28 14.92 -13.45
CA ALA A 574 -34.86 13.71 -14.04
C ALA A 574 -34.96 13.84 -15.57
N VAL A 575 -34.45 12.83 -16.30
CA VAL A 575 -34.45 12.79 -17.77
C VAL A 575 -35.55 11.85 -18.27
N THR A 576 -36.57 12.36 -18.97
CA THR A 576 -37.55 11.54 -19.69
C THR A 576 -37.40 11.73 -21.21
N ARG A 577 -36.90 10.69 -21.90
CA ARG A 577 -36.85 10.63 -23.38
C ARG A 577 -38.15 9.98 -23.89
N ARG A 578 -39.03 10.74 -24.53
CA ARG A 578 -40.29 10.22 -25.10
C ARG A 578 -40.00 9.47 -26.41
N ILE A 579 -39.79 8.15 -26.34
CA ILE A 579 -39.70 7.30 -27.55
C ILE A 579 -41.11 6.80 -27.91
N LYS A 580 -41.64 7.26 -29.05
CA LYS A 580 -42.87 6.70 -29.65
C LYS A 580 -42.63 5.21 -29.98
N ARG A 581 -43.37 4.32 -29.32
CA ARG A 581 -43.40 2.88 -29.61
C ARG A 581 -44.04 2.63 -30.99
N HIS A 582 -43.33 1.92 -31.87
CA HIS A 582 -43.96 1.12 -32.92
C HIS A 582 -43.75 -0.37 -32.62
N HIS A 583 -44.84 -1.13 -32.71
CA HIS A 583 -44.93 -2.56 -32.43
C HIS A 583 -44.25 -3.42 -33.50
N GLY A 584 -43.63 -4.53 -33.08
CA GLY A 584 -43.12 -5.60 -33.94
C GLY A 584 -42.18 -6.55 -33.20
N MET A 585 -42.74 -7.57 -32.55
CA MET A 585 -42.07 -8.77 -31.97
C MET A 585 -41.43 -9.66 -33.08
N PRO A 586 -40.64 -10.74 -32.80
CA PRO A 586 -40.65 -11.57 -31.59
C PRO A 586 -39.29 -12.02 -31.01
N TRP A 587 -39.42 -12.58 -29.80
CA TRP A 587 -38.41 -13.14 -28.91
C TRP A 587 -37.79 -14.45 -29.41
N ALA A 588 -36.48 -14.62 -29.21
CA ALA A 588 -35.79 -15.91 -29.29
C ALA A 588 -35.41 -16.41 -27.88
N ARG A 589 -35.91 -17.60 -27.55
CA ARG A 589 -35.62 -18.40 -26.35
C ARG A 589 -34.15 -18.84 -26.32
N LEU A 590 -33.50 -18.75 -25.16
CA LEU A 590 -32.31 -19.54 -24.82
C LEU A 590 -32.60 -20.34 -23.55
N SER A 591 -32.62 -21.67 -23.73
CA SER A 591 -32.90 -22.69 -22.72
C SER A 591 -31.65 -22.99 -21.89
N ALA A 592 -31.76 -22.85 -20.56
CA ALA A 592 -30.77 -23.36 -19.63
C ALA A 592 -31.31 -24.64 -18.96
N ARG A 593 -30.84 -25.80 -19.39
CA ARG A 593 -31.05 -27.10 -18.72
C ARG A 593 -30.27 -27.10 -17.40
N LYS A 594 -30.97 -27.00 -16.25
CA LYS A 594 -30.46 -27.41 -14.94
C LYS A 594 -30.73 -28.91 -14.75
N ARG A 595 -29.68 -29.73 -14.64
CA ARG A 595 -29.76 -31.09 -14.06
C ARG A 595 -29.56 -30.97 -12.55
N PHE A 596 -30.65 -31.02 -11.79
CA PHE A 596 -30.62 -31.36 -10.38
C PHE A 596 -30.78 -32.89 -10.28
N ARG A 597 -29.79 -33.57 -9.68
CA ARG A 597 -29.95 -34.94 -9.17
C ARG A 597 -30.34 -34.82 -7.69
N SER A 598 -31.63 -34.96 -7.40
CA SER A 598 -32.13 -35.19 -6.04
C SER A 598 -32.35 -36.69 -5.85
N HIS A 599 -31.69 -37.27 -4.84
CA HIS A 599 -32.10 -38.55 -4.27
C HIS A 599 -33.37 -38.33 -3.43
N ARG A 600 -34.43 -39.10 -3.70
CA ARG A 600 -35.56 -39.28 -2.78
C ARG A 600 -35.77 -40.78 -2.58
N TRP A 601 -35.58 -41.23 -1.35
CA TRP A 601 -36.26 -42.40 -0.83
C TRP A 601 -37.68 -41.99 -0.43
N ASN A 602 -38.66 -42.83 -0.75
CA ASN A 602 -40.07 -42.61 -0.46
C ASN A 602 -40.62 -43.93 0.10
N TRP A 603 -41.23 -43.91 1.28
CA TRP A 603 -42.11 -45.00 1.73
C TRP A 603 -43.34 -44.43 2.43
N ASN A 604 -44.47 -44.71 1.78
CA ASN A 604 -45.84 -44.96 2.23
C ASN A 604 -46.64 -43.98 3.11
N LYS A 605 -47.73 -43.54 2.46
CA LYS A 605 -49.09 -43.20 2.92
C LYS A 605 -49.82 -44.41 3.57
N PRO A 606 -51.04 -44.31 4.16
CA PRO A 606 -52.19 -43.43 3.84
C PRO A 606 -52.09 -41.97 4.30
#